data_AF-A0A1M6RDZ1-F1
#
_entry.id   AF-A0A1M6RDZ1-F1
#
_cell.length_a   1.000
_cell.length_b   1.000
_cell.length_c   1.000
_cell.angle_alpha   90.00
_cell.angle_beta   90.00
_cell.angle_gamma   90.00
#
_symmetry.space_group_name_H-M   'P 1'
#
loop_
_entity.id
_entity.type
_entity.pdbx_description
1 polymer ?
#
loop_
_entity_poly.entity_id
_entity_poly.type
_entity_poly.pdbx_seq_one_letter_code
_entity_poly.pdbx_strand_id
1 'polypeptide(L)'
;MEKDFLQEFIHQVTKENEAKIAQEKRKKYFKELGRKGGLKTKENKKLDKVISIRITNSEYAILIQKQKKYPLKLSTYIRNVLFEKELKINEFQTDEVLLQFGNNFKKITNLLRNREWNVFENKKEILLRIENLIELIHQYLYSKSKKNE
;
A
#
# COMPACT_ATOMS: atom_id res chain seq x y z
N MET A 1 -13.97 -29.79 -57.07
CA MET A 1 -13.08 -29.08 -56.13
C MET A 1 -13.69 -27.72 -55.78
N GLU A 2 -14.83 -27.70 -55.08
CA GLU A 2 -15.51 -26.44 -54.67
C GLU A 2 -15.94 -26.43 -53.19
N LYS A 3 -15.94 -27.59 -52.52
CA LYS A 3 -16.41 -27.71 -51.13
C LYS A 3 -15.40 -27.27 -50.06
N ASP A 4 -14.11 -27.22 -50.37
CA ASP A 4 -13.07 -26.86 -49.39
C ASP A 4 -12.87 -25.35 -49.21
N PHE A 5 -13.02 -24.56 -50.27
CA PHE A 5 -12.76 -23.11 -50.21
C PHE A 5 -13.71 -22.37 -49.27
N LEU A 6 -15.01 -22.67 -49.32
CA LEU A 6 -16.00 -22.04 -48.44
C LEU A 6 -15.80 -22.43 -46.98
N GLN A 7 -15.40 -23.68 -46.74
CA GLN A 7 -15.16 -24.19 -45.39
C GLN A 7 -13.88 -23.59 -44.79
N GLU A 8 -12.81 -23.47 -45.57
CA GLU A 8 -11.59 -22.77 -45.19
C GLU A 8 -11.84 -21.28 -44.94
N PHE A 9 -12.62 -20.63 -45.81
CA PHE A 9 -13.00 -19.22 -45.65
C PHE A 9 -13.80 -18.99 -44.37
N ILE A 10 -14.82 -19.81 -44.09
CA ILE A 10 -15.59 -19.73 -42.84
C ILE A 10 -14.66 -19.94 -41.64
N HIS A 11 -13.76 -20.91 -41.69
CA HIS A 11 -12.82 -21.19 -40.60
C HIS A 11 -11.81 -20.07 -40.36
N GLN A 12 -11.39 -19.37 -41.42
CA GLN A 12 -10.51 -18.22 -41.32
C GLN A 12 -11.24 -17.00 -40.72
N VAL A 13 -12.48 -16.75 -41.17
CA VAL A 13 -13.34 -15.68 -40.64
C VAL A 13 -13.68 -15.90 -39.17
N THR A 14 -13.93 -17.15 -38.74
CA THR A 14 -14.20 -17.44 -37.32
C THR A 14 -12.97 -17.21 -36.45
N LYS A 15 -11.79 -17.66 -36.88
CA LYS A 15 -10.52 -17.41 -36.17
C LYS A 15 -10.20 -15.92 -36.03
N GLU A 16 -10.42 -15.14 -37.08
CA GLU A 16 -10.20 -13.70 -37.05
C GLU A 16 -11.18 -12.99 -36.10
N ASN A 17 -12.45 -13.43 -36.07
CA ASN A 17 -13.44 -12.90 -35.13
C ASN A 17 -13.13 -13.28 -33.68
N GLU A 18 -12.69 -14.51 -33.42
CA GLU A 18 -12.23 -14.94 -32.09
C GLU A 18 -11.04 -14.12 -31.60
N ALA A 19 -10.06 -13.86 -32.48
CA ALA A 19 -8.90 -13.02 -32.17
C ALA A 19 -9.32 -11.57 -31.84
N LYS A 20 -10.26 -10.99 -32.59
CA LYS A 20 -10.82 -9.66 -32.31
C LYS A 20 -11.54 -9.62 -30.96
N ILE A 21 -12.40 -10.60 -30.68
CA ILE A 21 -13.12 -10.69 -29.39
C ILE A 21 -12.15 -10.84 -28.22
N ALA A 22 -11.11 -11.67 -28.36
CA ALA A 22 -10.09 -11.85 -27.33
C ALA A 22 -9.32 -10.54 -27.06
N GLN A 23 -8.97 -9.80 -28.11
CA GLN A 23 -8.29 -8.52 -28.00
C GLN A 23 -9.16 -7.46 -27.30
N GLU A 24 -10.46 -7.42 -27.60
CA GLU A 24 -11.41 -6.52 -26.93
C GLU A 24 -11.62 -6.87 -25.46
N LYS A 25 -11.75 -8.16 -25.12
CA LYS A 25 -11.82 -8.62 -23.73
C LYS A 25 -10.57 -8.21 -22.95
N ARG A 26 -9.40 -8.39 -23.56
CA ARG A 26 -8.11 -7.97 -22.98
C ARG A 26 -8.05 -6.45 -22.74
N LYS A 27 -8.49 -5.64 -23.71
CA LYS A 27 -8.56 -4.18 -23.56
C LYS A 27 -9.52 -3.76 -22.45
N LYS A 28 -10.70 -4.39 -22.33
CA LYS A 28 -11.66 -4.12 -21.25
C LYS A 28 -11.11 -4.49 -19.88
N TYR A 29 -10.43 -5.62 -19.76
CA TYR A 29 -9.77 -6.05 -18.52
C TYR A 29 -8.75 -5.00 -18.02
N PHE A 30 -7.86 -4.52 -18.88
CA PHE A 30 -6.89 -3.48 -18.50
C PHE A 30 -7.53 -2.12 -18.24
N LYS A 31 -8.64 -1.77 -18.92
CA LYS A 31 -9.42 -0.56 -18.65
C LYS A 31 -10.10 -0.62 -17.27
N GLU A 32 -10.63 -1.78 -16.88
CA GLU A 32 -11.16 -1.98 -15.53
C GLU A 32 -10.07 -1.94 -14.47
N LEU A 33 -8.92 -2.56 -14.73
CA LEU A 33 -7.76 -2.54 -13.84
C LEU A 33 -7.27 -1.10 -13.61
N GLY A 34 -7.19 -0.31 -14.69
CA GLY A 34 -6.82 1.12 -14.65
C GLY A 34 -7.87 1.99 -13.96
N ARG A 35 -9.17 1.78 -14.21
CA ARG A 35 -10.27 2.47 -13.48
C ARG A 35 -10.28 2.13 -11.98
N LYS A 36 -9.84 0.92 -11.62
CA LYS A 36 -9.74 0.46 -10.22
C LYS A 36 -8.46 0.93 -9.53
N GLY A 37 -7.60 1.73 -10.18
CA GLY A 37 -6.49 2.44 -9.52
C GLY A 37 -5.49 1.54 -8.79
N GLY A 38 -5.37 0.26 -9.16
CA GLY A 38 -4.30 -0.63 -8.68
C GLY A 38 -4.31 -1.04 -7.20
N LEU A 39 -5.27 -0.61 -6.38
CA LEU A 39 -5.45 -1.15 -5.02
C LEU A 39 -6.93 -1.45 -4.78
N LYS A 40 -7.25 -2.69 -4.39
CA LYS A 40 -8.48 -2.94 -3.62
C LYS A 40 -8.39 -2.04 -2.39
N THR A 41 -9.24 -1.02 -2.31
CA THR A 41 -9.54 -0.40 -1.02
C THR A 41 -9.90 -1.55 -0.09
N LYS A 42 -9.14 -1.72 1.01
CA LYS A 42 -9.54 -2.67 2.04
C LYS A 42 -10.97 -2.30 2.37
N GLU A 43 -11.93 -3.18 2.05
CA GLU A 43 -13.29 -3.03 2.52
C GLU A 43 -13.16 -3.02 4.04
N ASN A 44 -13.14 -1.83 4.64
CA ASN A 44 -13.28 -1.71 6.08
C ASN A 44 -14.66 -2.26 6.34
N LYS A 45 -14.74 -3.55 6.70
CA LYS A 45 -15.98 -4.21 7.10
C LYS A 45 -16.63 -3.25 8.08
N LYS A 46 -17.77 -2.69 7.67
CA LYS A 46 -18.58 -1.88 8.58
C LYS A 46 -18.83 -2.76 9.79
N LEU A 47 -18.77 -2.17 10.97
CA LEU A 47 -18.99 -2.94 12.19
C LEU A 47 -20.42 -3.45 12.16
N ASP A 48 -20.59 -4.76 12.08
CA ASP A 48 -21.90 -5.39 11.90
C ASP A 48 -22.79 -5.25 13.15
N LYS A 49 -22.20 -4.90 14.31
CA LYS A 49 -22.90 -4.79 15.60
C LYS A 49 -22.60 -3.48 16.31
N VAL A 50 -23.66 -2.84 16.81
CA VAL A 50 -23.59 -1.68 17.71
C VAL A 50 -23.42 -2.18 19.14
N ILE A 51 -22.46 -1.62 19.87
CA ILE A 51 -22.20 -1.95 21.29
C ILE A 51 -22.58 -0.73 22.11
N SER A 52 -23.49 -0.89 23.06
CA SER A 52 -23.83 0.12 24.06
C SER A 52 -23.33 -0.32 25.44
N ILE A 53 -22.76 0.60 26.20
CA ILE A 53 -22.20 0.35 27.53
C ILE A 53 -22.77 1.39 28.48
N ARG A 54 -23.26 0.95 29.64
CA ARG A 54 -23.67 1.84 30.74
C ARG A 54 -22.50 2.01 31.70
N ILE A 55 -22.22 3.25 32.07
CA ILE A 55 -21.11 3.65 32.92
C ILE A 55 -21.57 4.77 33.84
N THR A 56 -21.03 4.80 35.05
CA THR A 56 -21.23 5.88 36.01
C THR A 56 -20.47 7.14 35.60
N ASN A 57 -20.85 8.29 36.17
CA ASN A 57 -20.17 9.56 35.89
C ASN A 57 -18.69 9.53 36.30
N SER A 58 -18.36 8.86 37.41
CA SER A 58 -16.98 8.68 37.89
C SER A 58 -16.15 7.85 36.92
N GLU A 59 -16.69 6.74 36.41
CA GLU A 59 -15.99 5.88 35.43
C GLU A 59 -15.79 6.61 34.11
N TYR A 60 -16.79 7.38 33.66
CA TYR A 60 -16.71 8.17 32.44
C TYR A 60 -15.57 9.20 32.50
N ALA A 61 -15.43 9.92 33.62
CA ALA A 61 -14.36 10.88 33.81
C ALA A 61 -12.96 10.23 33.74
N ILE A 62 -12.80 9.06 34.36
CA ILE A 62 -11.55 8.28 34.32
C ILE A 62 -11.23 7.84 32.89
N LEU A 63 -12.24 7.37 32.14
CA LEU A 63 -12.06 6.93 30.75
C LEU A 63 -11.66 8.09 29.82
N ILE A 64 -12.22 9.29 30.01
CA ILE A 64 -11.80 10.49 29.28
C ILE A 64 -10.33 10.80 29.55
N GLN A 65 -9.91 10.80 30.82
CA GLN A 65 -8.51 11.09 31.16
C GLN A 65 -7.55 10.07 30.54
N LYS A 66 -7.92 8.79 30.55
CA LYS A 66 -7.13 7.73 29.90
C LYS A 66 -7.10 7.88 28.38
N GLN A 67 -8.23 8.20 27.75
CA GLN A 67 -8.32 8.39 26.30
C GLN A 67 -7.51 9.59 25.82
N LYS A 68 -7.47 10.71 26.57
CA LYS A 68 -6.71 11.92 26.18
C LYS A 68 -5.23 11.66 25.88
N LYS A 69 -4.65 10.59 26.43
CA LYS A 69 -3.27 10.17 26.13
C LYS A 69 -3.09 9.63 24.72
N TYR A 70 -4.18 9.37 24.01
CA TYR A 70 -4.21 8.71 22.71
C TYR A 70 -5.02 9.55 21.70
N PRO A 71 -4.58 9.66 20.44
CA PRO A 71 -5.30 10.37 19.38
C PRO A 71 -6.49 9.56 18.82
N LEU A 72 -7.29 8.95 19.71
CA LEU A 72 -8.44 8.10 19.35
C LEU A 72 -9.74 8.70 19.88
N LYS A 73 -10.85 8.51 19.18
CA LYS A 73 -12.17 8.79 19.73
C LYS A 73 -12.44 7.90 20.95
N LEU A 74 -13.18 8.41 21.94
CA LEU A 74 -13.53 7.67 23.17
C LEU A 74 -14.19 6.32 22.87
N SER A 75 -15.10 6.26 21.90
CA SER A 75 -15.74 5.02 21.48
C SER A 75 -14.75 4.00 20.90
N THR A 76 -13.76 4.44 20.13
CA THR A 76 -12.70 3.60 19.59
C THR A 76 -11.77 3.10 20.70
N TYR A 77 -11.40 3.98 21.63
CA TYR A 77 -10.57 3.64 22.78
C TYR A 77 -11.23 2.57 23.65
N ILE A 78 -12.47 2.80 24.08
CA ILE A 78 -13.23 1.86 24.91
C ILE A 78 -13.38 0.51 24.21
N ARG A 79 -13.68 0.53 22.90
CA ARG A 79 -13.80 -0.70 22.12
C ARG A 79 -12.50 -1.50 22.11
N ASN A 80 -11.37 -0.85 21.86
CA ASN A 80 -10.08 -1.54 21.80
C ASN A 80 -9.69 -2.12 23.17
N VAL A 81 -9.94 -1.38 24.25
CA VAL A 81 -9.76 -1.85 25.63
C VAL A 81 -10.65 -3.07 25.92
N LEU A 82 -11.94 -3.02 25.54
CA LEU A 82 -12.91 -4.10 25.79
C LEU A 82 -12.56 -5.40 25.05
N PHE A 83 -12.05 -5.30 23.83
CA PHE A 83 -11.67 -6.46 23.02
C PHE A 83 -10.22 -6.90 23.25
N GLU A 84 -9.55 -6.39 24.29
CA GLU A 84 -8.14 -6.65 24.60
C GLU A 84 -7.21 -6.49 23.38
N LYS A 85 -7.63 -5.66 22.42
CA LYS A 85 -6.82 -5.41 21.24
C LYS A 85 -5.69 -4.50 21.66
N GLU A 86 -4.46 -4.92 21.41
CA GLU A 86 -3.30 -4.06 21.57
C GLU A 86 -3.56 -2.72 20.87
N LEU A 87 -3.43 -1.64 21.63
CA LEU A 87 -3.53 -0.28 21.12
C LEU A 87 -2.27 0.03 20.29
N LYS A 88 -2.25 -0.48 19.07
CA LYS A 88 -1.21 -0.30 18.04
C LYS A 88 -1.23 1.11 17.43
N ILE A 89 -1.31 2.13 18.30
CA ILE A 89 -1.56 3.52 17.93
C ILE A 89 -0.41 4.10 17.09
N ASN A 90 0.78 3.52 17.16
CA ASN A 90 1.97 3.95 16.44
C ASN A 90 2.73 2.79 15.76
N GLU A 91 2.09 1.64 15.53
CA GLU A 91 2.79 0.41 15.08
C GLU A 91 3.62 0.61 13.80
N PHE A 92 3.15 1.47 12.89
CA PHE A 92 3.80 1.74 11.61
C PHE A 92 4.40 3.15 11.50
N GLN A 93 4.38 3.97 12.55
CA GLN A 93 4.91 5.34 12.46
C GLN A 93 6.41 5.34 12.16
N THR A 94 7.18 4.48 12.82
CA THR A 94 8.61 4.34 12.53
C THR A 94 8.83 3.88 11.09
N ASP A 95 8.06 2.91 10.63
CA ASP A 95 8.20 2.37 9.27
C ASP A 95 7.83 3.42 8.21
N GLU A 96 6.78 4.22 8.46
CA GLU A 96 6.39 5.36 7.62
C GLU A 96 7.49 6.42 7.53
N VAL A 97 8.06 6.81 8.68
CA VAL A 97 9.16 7.78 8.75
C VAL A 97 10.39 7.28 7.97
N LEU A 98 10.75 6.00 8.11
CA LEU A 98 11.86 5.40 7.38
C LEU A 98 11.62 5.37 5.86
N LEU A 99 10.39 5.10 5.42
CA LEU A 99 10.01 5.18 4.01
C LEU A 99 10.09 6.61 3.47
N GLN A 100 9.68 7.62 4.25
CA GLN A 100 9.84 9.02 3.88
C GLN A 100 11.32 9.40 3.72
N PHE A 101 12.18 8.96 4.65
CA PHE A 101 13.63 9.15 4.53
C PHE A 101 14.20 8.47 3.29
N GLY A 102 13.84 7.21 3.01
CA GLY A 102 14.25 6.52 1.78
C GLY A 102 13.89 7.29 0.51
N ASN A 103 12.68 7.86 0.45
CA ASN A 103 12.26 8.71 -0.67
C ASN A 103 13.09 9.99 -0.78
N ASN A 104 13.39 10.65 0.33
CA ASN A 104 14.22 11.86 0.36
C ASN A 104 15.66 11.57 -0.06
N PHE A 105 16.24 10.48 0.41
CA PHE A 105 17.56 10.02 -0.02
C PHE A 105 17.63 9.76 -1.52
N LYS A 106 16.60 9.12 -2.10
CA LYS A 106 16.51 8.94 -3.56
C LYS A 106 16.48 10.26 -4.33
N LYS A 107 15.76 11.27 -3.81
CA LYS A 107 15.76 12.62 -4.41
C LYS A 107 17.14 13.28 -4.33
N ILE A 108 17.82 13.17 -3.19
CA ILE A 108 19.18 13.71 -3.01
C ILE A 108 20.16 13.01 -3.96
N THR A 109 20.11 11.69 -4.08
CA THR A 109 20.91 10.92 -5.04
C THR A 109 20.68 11.39 -6.47
N ASN A 110 19.42 11.62 -6.86
CA ASN A 110 19.09 12.13 -8.20
C ASN A 110 19.65 13.55 -8.43
N LEU A 111 19.54 14.43 -7.44
CA LEU A 111 20.11 15.78 -7.51
C LEU A 111 21.63 15.73 -7.70
N LEU A 112 22.32 14.95 -6.88
CA LEU A 112 23.78 14.81 -6.92
C LEU A 112 24.27 14.16 -8.21
N ARG A 113 23.43 13.44 -8.97
CA ARG A 113 23.79 12.88 -10.29
C ARG A 113 23.91 13.94 -11.38
N ASN A 114 23.34 15.13 -11.22
CA ASN A 114 23.46 16.19 -12.21
C ASN A 114 24.92 16.67 -12.36
N ARG A 115 25.29 17.11 -13.57
CA ARG A 115 26.67 17.52 -13.91
C ARG A 115 27.17 18.70 -13.08
N GLU A 116 26.27 19.61 -12.69
CA GLU A 116 26.56 20.79 -11.87
C GLU A 116 27.18 20.43 -10.51
N TRP A 117 26.82 19.27 -9.96
CA TRP A 117 27.31 18.79 -8.67
C TRP A 117 28.61 17.98 -8.76
N ASN A 118 29.26 17.91 -9.93
CA ASN A 118 30.56 17.24 -10.07
C ASN A 118 31.72 17.97 -9.38
N VAL A 119 31.55 19.27 -9.09
CA VAL A 119 32.53 20.08 -8.34
C VAL A 119 32.55 19.70 -6.85
N PHE A 120 31.56 18.94 -6.38
CA PHE A 120 31.44 18.57 -4.97
C PHE A 120 32.38 17.39 -4.64
N GLU A 121 33.49 17.69 -3.95
CA GLU A 121 34.57 16.73 -3.66
C GLU A 121 34.08 15.45 -2.99
N ASN A 122 33.21 15.57 -1.99
CA ASN A 122 32.71 14.45 -1.19
C ASN A 122 31.52 13.71 -1.81
N LYS A 123 31.16 14.02 -3.07
CA LYS A 123 29.97 13.46 -3.74
C LYS A 123 29.95 11.93 -3.73
N LYS A 124 31.08 11.29 -4.01
CA LYS A 124 31.17 9.81 -4.06
C LYS A 124 30.91 9.19 -2.69
N GLU A 125 31.49 9.77 -1.64
CA GLU A 125 31.32 9.29 -0.28
C GLU A 125 29.87 9.43 0.19
N ILE A 126 29.23 10.56 -0.10
CA ILE A 126 27.84 10.81 0.28
C ILE A 126 26.89 9.84 -0.43
N LEU A 127 27.11 9.60 -1.73
CA LEU A 127 26.31 8.64 -2.48
C LEU A 127 26.43 7.22 -1.90
N LEU A 128 27.64 6.80 -1.54
CA LEU A 128 27.89 5.50 -0.90
C LEU A 128 27.20 5.40 0.47
N ARG A 129 27.30 6.44 1.30
CA ARG A 129 26.61 6.48 2.60
C ARG A 129 25.09 6.41 2.44
N ILE A 130 24.53 7.09 1.46
CA ILE A 130 23.09 7.05 1.16
C ILE A 130 22.67 5.63 0.74
N GLU A 131 23.43 4.98 -0.13
CA GLU A 131 23.15 3.62 -0.60
C GLU A 131 23.14 2.62 0.56
N ASN A 132 24.17 2.64 1.40
CA ASN A 132 24.26 1.79 2.60
C ASN A 132 23.07 2.01 3.54
N LEU A 133 22.66 3.27 3.73
CA LEU A 133 21.56 3.62 4.64
C LEU A 133 20.21 3.16 4.09
N ILE A 134 19.99 3.27 2.78
CA ILE A 134 18.81 2.70 2.11
C ILE A 134 18.77 1.18 2.31
N GLU A 135 19.90 0.48 2.13
CA GLU A 135 19.97 -0.96 2.32
C GLU A 135 19.62 -1.38 3.76
N LEU A 136 20.14 -0.67 4.76
CA LEU A 136 19.80 -0.89 6.17
C LEU A 136 18.31 -0.67 6.46
N ILE A 137 17.70 0.38 5.88
CA ILE A 137 16.25 0.62 5.99
C ILE A 137 15.48 -0.56 5.39
N HIS A 138 15.87 -1.04 4.21
CA HIS A 138 15.26 -2.21 3.60
C HIS A 138 15.39 -3.45 4.50
N GLN A 139 16.58 -3.75 5.00
CA GLN A 139 16.79 -4.89 5.90
C GLN A 139 15.91 -4.80 7.15
N TYR A 140 15.79 -3.62 7.78
CA TYR A 140 14.93 -3.41 8.93
C TYR A 140 13.44 -3.66 8.60
N LEU A 141 12.94 -3.11 7.50
CA LEU A 141 11.53 -3.25 7.11
C LEU A 141 11.16 -4.70 6.75
N TYR A 142 12.02 -5.40 6.00
CA TYR A 142 11.75 -6.76 5.50
C TYR A 142 12.14 -7.87 6.48
N SER A 143 13.01 -7.61 7.46
CA SER A 143 13.28 -8.58 8.54
C SER A 143 12.10 -8.73 9.50
N LYS A 144 11.32 -7.66 9.71
CA LYS A 144 10.09 -7.71 10.49
C LYS A 144 8.99 -8.56 9.84
N SER A 145 8.86 -8.54 8.52
CA SER A 145 7.82 -9.34 7.85
C SER A 145 8.04 -10.83 8.02
N LYS A 146 9.31 -11.29 8.05
CA LYS A 146 9.67 -12.70 8.27
C LYS A 146 9.49 -13.20 9.70
N LYS A 147 9.36 -12.30 10.69
CA LYS A 147 9.12 -12.68 12.10
C LYS A 147 7.63 -12.87 12.43
N ASN A 148 6.75 -12.40 11.56
CA ASN A 148 5.30 -12.42 11.75
C ASN A 148 4.58 -13.46 10.86
N GLU A 149 5.35 -14.28 10.14
CA GLU A 149 4.90 -15.56 9.54
C GLU A 149 5.24 -16.71 10.48
#